data_AF-A0A7V9LHD0-F1
#
_entry.id   AF-A0A7V9LHD0-F1
#
_cell.length_a   1.000
_cell.length_b   1.000
_cell.length_c   1.000
_cell.angle_alpha   90.00
_cell.angle_beta   90.00
_cell.angle_gamma   90.00
#
_symmetry.space_group_name_H-M   'P 1'
#
loop_
_entity.id
_entity.type
_entity.pdbx_description
1 polymer ?
#
loop_
_entity_poly.entity_id
_entity_poly.type
_entity_poly.pdbx_seq_one_letter_code
_entity_poly.pdbx_strand_id
1 'polypeptide(L)'
;MASPICVIGAGSSGIVACQVLAARGIDFECFEVGSGVGGNWRYENDNGMSSAYRSLHINTSREIMEYKSYPMKQDYPTYPNHVQIAQYFDRFVDHFGLRHKITFST
;
A
#
# COMPACT_ATOMS: atom_id res chain seq x y z
N MET A 1 -19.83 22.61 6.24
CA MET A 1 -19.09 21.86 5.21
C MET A 1 -18.10 20.95 5.93
N ALA A 2 -17.96 19.69 5.52
CA ALA A 2 -16.94 18.82 6.08
C ALA A 2 -15.55 19.31 5.66
N SER A 3 -14.56 19.21 6.55
CA SER A 3 -13.18 19.54 6.21
C SER A 3 -12.65 18.54 5.17
N PRO A 4 -11.89 18.98 4.16
CA PRO A 4 -11.27 18.07 3.20
C PRO A 4 -10.30 17.13 3.90
N ILE A 5 -10.29 15.85 3.49
CA ILE A 5 -9.40 14.83 4.04
C ILE A 5 -8.19 14.66 3.13
N CYS A 6 -7.01 14.70 3.73
CA CYS A 6 -5.74 14.46 3.07
C CYS A 6 -5.05 13.25 3.69
N VAL A 7 -4.62 12.30 2.86
CA VAL A 7 -3.81 11.14 3.25
C VAL A 7 -2.38 11.36 2.76
N ILE A 8 -1.44 11.42 3.70
CA ILE A 8 -0.02 11.64 3.38
C ILE A 8 0.70 10.29 3.38
N GLY A 9 1.24 9.91 2.23
CA GLY A 9 1.94 8.66 1.96
C GLY A 9 1.01 7.53 1.51
N ALA A 10 1.39 6.83 0.43
CA ALA A 10 0.72 5.65 -0.11
C ALA A 10 1.45 4.35 0.28
N GLY A 11 1.99 4.29 1.49
CA GLY A 11 2.45 3.05 2.13
C GLY A 11 1.30 2.14 2.57
N SER A 12 1.60 1.06 3.30
CA SER A 12 0.60 0.09 3.76
C SER A 12 -0.56 0.70 4.55
N SER A 13 -0.30 1.72 5.37
CA SER A 13 -1.34 2.43 6.12
C SER A 13 -2.17 3.35 5.23
N GLY A 14 -1.52 4.09 4.33
CA GLY A 14 -2.17 5.08 3.47
C GLY A 14 -3.16 4.46 2.50
N ILE A 15 -2.78 3.37 1.83
CA ILE A 15 -3.67 2.68 0.88
C ILE A 15 -4.91 2.11 1.58
N VAL A 16 -4.79 1.65 2.83
CA VAL A 16 -5.93 1.17 3.62
C VAL A 16 -6.83 2.34 4.03
N ALA A 17 -6.25 3.47 4.46
CA ALA A 17 -7.03 4.67 4.75
C ALA A 17 -7.84 5.12 3.51
N CYS A 18 -7.20 5.16 2.35
CA CYS A 18 -7.86 5.45 1.07
C CYS A 18 -9.01 4.47 0.78
N GLN A 19 -8.79 3.17 0.98
CA GLN A 19 -9.80 2.14 0.76
C GLN A 19 -11.02 2.32 1.68
N VAL A 20 -10.80 2.59 2.97
CA VAL A 20 -11.88 2.77 3.94
C VAL A 20 -12.66 4.05 3.67
N LEU A 21 -11.99 5.15 3.31
CA LEU A 21 -12.64 6.42 2.94
C LEU A 21 -13.49 6.23 1.68
N ALA A 22 -12.94 5.60 0.64
CA ALA A 22 -13.65 5.30 -0.59
C ALA A 22 -14.89 4.41 -0.34
N ALA A 23 -14.74 3.34 0.46
CA ALA A 23 -15.83 2.43 0.79
C ALA A 23 -16.98 3.10 1.58
N ARG A 24 -16.70 4.23 2.25
CA ARG A 24 -17.69 5.04 2.98
C ARG A 24 -18.24 6.22 2.17
N GLY A 25 -17.82 6.38 0.91
CA GLY A 25 -18.23 7.52 0.09
C GLY A 25 -17.71 8.86 0.60
N ILE A 26 -16.58 8.86 1.30
CA ILE A 26 -15.93 10.08 1.82
C ILE A 26 -14.85 10.49 0.83
N ASP A 27 -14.91 11.73 0.34
CA ASP A 27 -13.90 12.28 -0.56
C ASP A 27 -12.58 12.58 0.17
N PHE A 28 -11.48 12.32 -0.53
CA PHE A 28 -10.13 12.53 -0.03
C PHE A 28 -9.14 12.71 -1.19
N GLU A 29 -8.00 13.31 -0.89
CA GLU A 29 -6.80 13.30 -1.73
C GLU A 29 -5.69 12.52 -1.02
N CYS A 30 -4.88 11.80 -1.79
CA CYS A 30 -3.70 11.11 -1.29
C CYS A 30 -2.46 11.58 -2.04
N PHE A 31 -1.39 11.90 -1.31
CA PHE A 31 -0.11 12.33 -1.89
C PHE A 31 0.98 11.34 -1.50
N GLU A 32 1.78 10.92 -2.47
CA GLU A 32 2.92 10.03 -2.29
C GLU A 32 4.16 10.61 -2.98
N VAL A 33 5.26 10.64 -2.24
CA VAL A 33 6.52 11.21 -2.72
C VAL A 33 7.20 10.33 -3.78
N GLY A 34 7.03 9.02 -3.74
CA GLY A 34 7.55 8.09 -4.75
C GLY A 34 6.64 7.97 -5.98
N SER A 35 7.10 7.23 -6.99
CA SER A 35 6.31 6.93 -8.20
C SER A 35 5.34 5.74 -8.04
N GLY A 36 5.32 5.10 -6.87
CA GLY A 36 4.46 3.94 -6.64
C GLY A 36 4.13 3.69 -5.17
N VAL A 37 3.08 2.90 -4.95
CA VAL A 37 2.53 2.58 -3.62
C VAL A 37 3.36 1.54 -2.87
N GLY A 38 3.27 1.48 -1.55
CA GLY A 38 3.88 0.43 -0.73
C GLY A 38 5.01 0.91 0.18
N GLY A 39 5.53 2.12 -0.02
CA GLY A 39 6.48 2.78 0.88
C GLY A 39 7.69 1.91 1.21
N ASN A 40 7.86 1.55 2.48
CA ASN A 40 8.96 0.72 2.98
C ASN A 40 9.07 -0.67 2.29
N TRP A 41 8.02 -1.17 1.66
CA TRP A 41 8.05 -2.49 1.03
C TRP A 41 8.53 -2.46 -0.43
N ARG A 42 8.70 -1.28 -1.03
CA ARG A 42 9.42 -1.14 -2.30
C ARG A 42 10.93 -1.13 -2.03
N TYR A 43 11.62 -2.18 -2.45
CA TYR A 43 13.09 -2.19 -2.44
C TYR A 43 13.62 -1.20 -3.48
N GLU A 44 14.68 -0.47 -3.13
CA GLU A 44 15.22 0.62 -3.96
C GLU A 44 14.11 1.61 -4.39
N ASN A 45 13.22 1.95 -3.45
CA ASN A 45 12.17 2.93 -3.71
C ASN A 45 12.79 4.25 -4.19
N ASP A 46 12.22 4.83 -5.24
CA ASP A 46 12.77 6.00 -5.94
C ASP A 46 12.75 7.26 -5.08
N ASN A 47 11.88 7.31 -4.07
CA ASN A 47 11.88 8.36 -3.05
C ASN A 47 13.03 8.25 -2.02
N GLY A 48 13.83 7.18 -2.03
CA GLY A 48 14.94 6.97 -1.10
C GLY A 48 14.54 6.72 0.36
N MET A 49 13.25 6.53 0.67
CA MET A 49 12.74 6.40 2.05
C MET A 49 12.51 4.96 2.50
N SER A 50 12.77 3.97 1.63
CA SER A 50 12.58 2.56 1.96
C SER A 50 13.81 1.96 2.65
N SER A 51 13.58 1.30 3.80
CA SER A 51 14.63 0.55 4.51
C SER A 51 14.68 -0.92 4.10
N ALA A 52 13.95 -1.33 3.05
CA ALA A 52 14.01 -2.70 2.56
C ALA A 52 15.40 -3.02 2.00
N TYR A 53 15.89 -4.21 2.35
CA TYR A 53 17.08 -4.81 1.78
C TYR A 53 16.70 -6.03 0.95
N ARG A 54 17.57 -6.44 0.02
CA ARG A 54 17.30 -7.46 -1.00
C ARG A 54 16.75 -8.79 -0.45
N SER A 55 17.19 -9.23 0.72
CA SER A 55 16.76 -10.49 1.34
C SER A 55 15.61 -10.32 2.34
N LEU A 56 15.00 -9.13 2.44
CA LEU A 56 13.94 -8.87 3.42
C LEU A 56 12.70 -9.73 3.14
N HIS A 57 12.28 -10.44 4.20
CA HIS A 57 11.01 -11.14 4.29
C HIS A 57 10.20 -10.57 5.45
N ILE A 58 8.87 -10.70 5.37
CA ILE A 58 8.01 -10.38 6.51
C ILE A 58 8.29 -11.37 7.65
N ASN A 59 8.20 -10.91 8.90
CA ASN A 59 8.35 -11.74 10.09
C ASN A 59 7.00 -12.23 10.67
N THR A 60 5.89 -11.76 10.13
CA THR A 60 4.52 -12.16 10.47
C THR A 60 3.98 -13.07 9.36
N SER A 61 3.15 -14.08 9.65
CA SER A 61 2.62 -14.92 8.58
C SER A 61 1.67 -14.14 7.64
N ARG A 62 1.60 -14.55 6.37
CA ARG A 62 0.75 -13.89 5.36
C ARG A 62 -0.72 -13.77 5.80
N GLU A 63 -1.23 -14.81 6.45
CA GLU A 63 -2.63 -14.91 6.93
C GLU A 63 -2.95 -13.91 8.05
N ILE A 64 -1.92 -13.51 8.82
CA ILE A 64 -2.08 -12.50 9.88
C ILE A 64 -1.83 -11.09 9.34
N MET A 65 -0.95 -10.95 8.35
CA MET A 65 -0.57 -9.65 7.79
C MET A 65 -1.53 -9.13 6.72
N GLU A 66 -2.25 -10.02 6.02
CA GLU A 66 -3.14 -9.64 4.94
C GLU A 66 -4.28 -8.71 5.39
N TYR A 67 -4.77 -7.91 4.45
CA TYR A 67 -5.92 -7.06 4.70
C TYR A 67 -7.16 -7.93 4.67
N LYS A 68 -8.02 -7.81 5.68
CA LYS A 68 -9.25 -8.61 5.78
C LYS A 68 -10.17 -8.46 4.56
N SER A 69 -10.14 -7.31 3.89
CA SER A 69 -10.90 -7.05 2.67
C SER A 69 -10.26 -7.60 1.38
N TYR A 70 -9.01 -8.06 1.45
CA TYR A 70 -8.25 -8.50 0.29
C TYR A 70 -7.13 -9.47 0.71
N PRO A 71 -7.40 -10.79 0.74
CA PRO A 71 -6.41 -11.77 1.18
C PRO A 71 -5.21 -11.85 0.22
N MET A 72 -4.03 -12.23 0.73
CA MET A 72 -2.87 -12.54 -0.09
C MET A 72 -3.12 -13.83 -0.90
N LYS A 73 -2.47 -13.94 -2.06
CA LYS A 73 -2.60 -15.14 -2.90
C LYS A 73 -2.16 -16.40 -2.16
N GLN A 74 -2.83 -17.52 -2.42
CA GLN A 74 -2.52 -18.80 -1.77
C GLN A 74 -1.15 -19.38 -2.12
N ASP A 75 -0.61 -19.00 -3.28
CA ASP A 75 0.71 -19.42 -3.77
C ASP A 75 1.88 -18.64 -3.15
N TYR A 76 1.60 -17.60 -2.35
CA TYR A 76 2.62 -16.90 -1.58
C TYR A 76 3.13 -17.80 -0.45
N PRO A 77 4.44 -17.78 -0.14
CA PRO A 77 4.97 -18.50 1.02
C PRO A 77 4.37 -17.93 2.31
N THR A 78 4.44 -18.68 3.41
CA THR A 78 3.95 -18.22 4.73
C THR A 78 4.56 -16.88 5.13
N TYR A 79 5.81 -16.62 4.74
CA TYR A 79 6.53 -15.36 4.97
C TYR A 79 7.02 -14.79 3.63
N PRO A 80 6.20 -14.01 2.90
CA PRO A 80 6.58 -13.40 1.63
C PRO A 80 7.76 -12.45 1.73
N ASN A 81 8.52 -12.35 0.64
CA ASN A 81 9.58 -11.36 0.49
C ASN A 81 9.02 -9.97 0.16
N HIS A 82 9.87 -8.94 0.25
CA HIS A 82 9.47 -7.56 -0.03
C HIS A 82 8.86 -7.36 -1.43
N VAL A 83 9.33 -8.10 -2.46
CA VAL A 83 8.79 -8.01 -3.83
C VAL A 83 7.33 -8.47 -3.84
N GLN A 84 7.04 -9.60 -3.21
CA GLN A 84 5.70 -10.15 -3.12
C GLN A 84 4.75 -9.24 -2.33
N ILE A 85 5.24 -8.58 -1.27
CA ILE A 85 4.47 -7.59 -0.50
C ILE A 85 4.18 -6.33 -1.30
N ALA A 86 5.18 -5.77 -2.01
CA ALA A 86 4.96 -4.62 -2.89
C ALA A 86 3.91 -4.94 -3.97
N GLN A 87 4.02 -6.10 -4.62
CA GLN A 87 3.02 -6.57 -5.59
C GLN A 87 1.63 -6.77 -4.98
N TYR A 88 1.55 -7.20 -3.71
CA TYR A 88 0.28 -7.32 -3.02
C TYR A 88 -0.38 -5.95 -2.80
N PHE A 89 0.39 -4.93 -2.44
CA PHE A 89 -0.12 -3.56 -2.31
C PHE A 89 -0.51 -2.92 -3.64
N ASP A 90 0.26 -3.15 -4.71
CA ASP A 90 -0.13 -2.74 -6.06
C ASP A 90 -1.50 -3.34 -6.42
N ARG A 91 -1.66 -4.66 -6.26
CA ARG A 91 -2.94 -5.34 -6.54
C ARG A 91 -4.09 -4.87 -5.65
N PHE A 92 -3.83 -4.56 -4.39
CA PHE A 92 -4.85 -4.01 -3.49
C PHE A 92 -5.38 -2.66 -4.01
N VAL A 93 -4.47 -1.75 -4.37
CA VAL A 93 -4.82 -0.44 -4.91
C VAL A 93 -5.58 -0.56 -6.23
N ASP A 94 -5.14 -1.45 -7.11
CA ASP A 94 -5.80 -1.68 -8.40
C ASP A 94 -7.18 -2.33 -8.24
N HIS A 95 -7.31 -3.33 -7.34
CA HIS A 95 -8.57 -4.03 -7.06
C HIS A 95 -9.67 -3.07 -6.59
N PHE A 96 -9.34 -2.11 -5.73
CA PHE A 96 -10.29 -1.10 -5.26
C PHE A 96 -10.32 0.17 -6.13
N GLY A 97 -9.60 0.18 -7.26
CA GLY A 97 -9.56 1.31 -8.18
C GLY A 97 -9.00 2.59 -7.57
N LEU A 98 -8.10 2.52 -6.58
CA LEU A 98 -7.65 3.68 -5.81
C LEU A 98 -6.51 4.46 -6.49
N ARG A 99 -5.87 3.87 -7.51
CA ARG A 99 -4.66 4.44 -8.17
C ARG A 99 -4.85 5.89 -8.62
N HIS A 100 -6.02 6.21 -9.16
CA HIS A 100 -6.36 7.54 -9.67
C HIS A 100 -6.62 8.59 -8.58
N LYS A 101 -6.74 8.17 -7.31
CA LYS A 101 -6.89 9.05 -6.15
C LYS A 101 -5.57 9.36 -5.44
N ILE A 102 -4.46 8.84 -5.98
CA ILE A 102 -3.11 9.03 -5.43
C ILE A 102 -2.32 9.88 -6.42
N THR A 103 -1.90 11.05 -5.96
CA THR A 103 -0.97 11.91 -6.68
C THR A 103 0.44 11.50 -6.28
N PHE A 104 1.18 10.92 -7.24
CA PHE A 104 2.55 10.48 -7.06
C PHE A 104 3.54 11.62 -7.29
N SER A 105 4.79 11.42 -6.86
CA SER A 105 5.87 12.39 -6.98
C SER A 105 5.53 13.77 -6.37
N THR A 106 4.84 13.77 -5.23
CA THR A 106 4.42 14.96 -4.46
C THR A 106 4.75 14.80 -2.99
#